data_AF-A0A2G6WHV6-F1
#
_entry.id   AF-A0A2G6WHV6-F1
#
_cell.length_a   1.000
_cell.length_b   1.000
_cell.length_c   1.000
_cell.angle_alpha   90.00
_cell.angle_beta   90.00
_cell.angle_gamma   90.00
#
_symmetry.space_group_name_H-M   'P 1'
#
loop_
_entity.id
_entity.type
_entity.pdbx_description
1 polymer ?
#
loop_
_entity_poly.entity_id
_entity_poly.type
_entity_poly.pdbx_seq_one_letter_code
_entity_poly.pdbx_strand_id
1 'polypeptide(L)'
;MKYYFIFLFFTIFKCFGQDISEINKALEIPDTLEFKQEIRIYKDYSVTNGMEIFRMYDEGKDNWKVYIFSFDKASKAVTKINAIQFPKESIRKLNPVNPNLIWLNILLCDVEFLPNLKNIDYKLKVAKIIAEDGEFGISQNKKHVLDGESYRVFVKNGNNENNFSFDNPAFYLKYYPTVDELISYNELLSIIKKEFNLWED
;
A
#
# COMPACT_ATOMS: atom_id res chain seq x y z
N MET A 1 -41.82 34.32 10.26
CA MET A 1 -41.19 33.43 9.28
C MET A 1 -40.40 32.38 10.02
N LYS A 2 -40.76 31.09 9.90
CA LYS A 2 -40.02 29.99 10.54
C LYS A 2 -38.95 29.52 9.56
N TYR A 3 -37.68 29.81 9.85
CA TYR A 3 -36.56 29.28 9.09
C TYR A 3 -36.28 27.85 9.59
N TYR A 4 -36.49 26.86 8.72
CA TYR A 4 -36.05 25.50 8.98
C TYR A 4 -34.57 25.39 8.60
N PHE A 5 -33.72 25.21 9.59
CA PHE A 5 -32.30 24.92 9.41
C PHE A 5 -32.18 23.47 8.92
N ILE A 6 -31.99 23.27 7.62
CA ILE A 6 -31.69 21.94 7.06
C ILE A 6 -30.22 21.65 7.36
N PHE A 7 -29.96 20.81 8.36
CA PHE A 7 -28.65 20.24 8.60
C PHE A 7 -28.39 19.17 7.52
N LEU A 8 -27.65 19.54 6.48
CA LEU A 8 -27.20 18.59 5.46
C LEU A 8 -25.93 17.90 6.00
N PHE A 9 -26.11 16.72 6.58
CA PHE A 9 -24.99 15.87 7.01
C PHE A 9 -24.37 15.26 5.75
N PHE A 10 -23.34 15.90 5.18
CA PHE A 10 -22.47 15.26 4.20
C PHE A 10 -21.60 14.24 4.93
N THR A 11 -22.09 13.01 5.10
CA THR A 11 -21.19 11.87 5.33
C THR A 11 -20.36 11.69 4.08
N ILE A 12 -19.11 12.14 4.13
CA ILE A 12 -18.09 11.86 3.12
C ILE A 12 -17.80 10.36 3.24
N PHE A 13 -18.59 9.53 2.55
CA PHE A 13 -18.21 8.14 2.36
C PHE A 13 -16.92 8.16 1.56
N LYS A 14 -15.84 7.64 2.15
CA LYS A 14 -14.56 7.42 1.46
C LYS A 14 -14.84 6.44 0.32
N CYS A 15 -15.04 6.98 -0.87
CA CYS A 15 -15.37 6.20 -2.06
C CYS A 15 -14.11 5.47 -2.50
N PHE A 16 -14.09 4.15 -2.35
CA PHE A 16 -13.07 3.30 -2.94
C PHE A 16 -13.24 3.35 -4.47
N GLY A 17 -12.14 3.24 -5.22
CA GLY A 17 -12.21 3.21 -6.68
C GLY A 17 -13.08 2.04 -7.16
N GLN A 18 -13.81 2.23 -8.26
CA GLN A 18 -14.77 1.26 -8.82
C GLN A 18 -14.17 -0.15 -8.92
N ASP A 19 -12.91 -0.27 -9.36
CA ASP A 19 -12.22 -1.55 -9.48
C ASP A 19 -11.94 -2.23 -8.12
N ILE A 20 -11.62 -1.46 -7.07
CA ILE A 20 -11.36 -2.02 -5.73
C ILE A 20 -12.64 -2.58 -5.14
N SER A 21 -13.78 -1.93 -5.35
CA SER A 21 -15.07 -2.42 -4.86
C SER A 21 -15.46 -3.75 -5.49
N GLU A 22 -15.21 -3.93 -6.80
CA GLU A 22 -15.42 -5.21 -7.48
C GLU A 22 -14.51 -6.32 -6.91
N ILE A 23 -13.23 -6.01 -6.68
CA ILE A 23 -12.28 -6.94 -6.07
C ILE A 23 -12.75 -7.32 -4.66
N ASN A 24 -13.05 -6.33 -3.81
CA ASN A 24 -13.49 -6.55 -2.44
C ASN A 24 -14.75 -7.43 -2.36
N LYS A 25 -15.70 -7.20 -3.25
CA LYS A 25 -16.89 -8.04 -3.39
C LYS A 25 -16.53 -9.49 -3.70
N ALA A 26 -15.60 -9.74 -4.61
CA ALA A 26 -15.13 -11.09 -4.93
C ALA A 26 -14.35 -11.75 -3.78
N LEU A 27 -13.67 -10.94 -2.95
CA LEU A 27 -12.97 -11.38 -1.74
C LEU A 27 -13.91 -11.55 -0.54
N GLU A 28 -15.19 -11.21 -0.68
CA GLU A 28 -16.19 -11.15 0.41
C GLU A 28 -15.73 -10.27 1.59
N ILE A 29 -15.04 -9.17 1.29
CA ILE A 29 -14.62 -8.16 2.27
C ILE A 29 -15.33 -6.83 1.99
N PRO A 30 -15.59 -6.01 3.02
CA PRO A 30 -16.24 -4.72 2.82
C PRO A 30 -15.27 -3.71 2.24
N ASP A 31 -15.81 -2.68 1.59
CA ASP A 31 -14.99 -1.60 1.04
C ASP A 31 -14.28 -0.82 2.14
N THR A 32 -14.91 -0.62 3.28
CA THR A 32 -14.32 0.11 4.41
C THR A 32 -13.35 -0.75 5.23
N LEU A 33 -12.41 -0.08 5.90
CA LEU A 33 -11.55 -0.69 6.92
C LEU A 33 -12.33 -0.80 8.24
N GLU A 34 -12.77 -2.02 8.57
CA GLU A 34 -13.65 -2.30 9.71
C GLU A 34 -12.90 -2.27 11.03
N PHE A 35 -11.67 -2.77 11.04
CA PHE A 35 -10.91 -2.92 12.27
C PHE A 35 -10.19 -1.62 12.64
N LYS A 36 -9.83 -1.46 13.92
CA LYS A 36 -9.07 -0.29 14.37
C LYS A 36 -7.63 -0.31 13.85
N GLN A 37 -7.06 -1.50 13.69
CA GLN A 37 -5.74 -1.71 13.13
C GLN A 37 -5.92 -2.65 11.95
N GLU A 38 -5.78 -2.12 10.74
CA GLU A 38 -5.96 -2.87 9.50
C GLU A 38 -5.07 -2.28 8.42
N ILE A 39 -4.40 -3.14 7.66
CA ILE A 39 -3.74 -2.78 6.41
C ILE A 39 -4.18 -3.75 5.31
N ARG A 40 -4.44 -3.19 4.13
CA ARG A 40 -4.68 -3.93 2.89
C ARG A 40 -3.71 -3.42 1.83
N ILE A 41 -3.03 -4.33 1.15
CA ILE A 41 -2.11 -4.03 0.05
C ILE A 41 -2.54 -4.84 -1.15
N TYR A 42 -2.96 -4.15 -2.21
CA TYR A 42 -3.32 -4.73 -3.49
C TYR A 42 -2.12 -4.58 -4.42
N LYS A 43 -1.43 -5.69 -4.69
CA LYS A 43 -0.30 -5.77 -5.61
C LYS A 43 -0.80 -6.21 -6.98
N ASP A 44 -0.67 -5.34 -7.96
CA ASP A 44 -1.05 -5.60 -9.35
C ASP A 44 0.19 -5.72 -10.24
N TYR A 45 0.17 -6.71 -11.12
CA TYR A 45 1.21 -6.95 -12.11
C TYR A 45 0.74 -6.39 -13.45
N SER A 46 1.42 -5.37 -13.99
CA SER A 46 0.96 -4.64 -15.20
C SER A 46 0.74 -5.54 -16.41
N VAL A 47 1.52 -6.62 -16.54
CA VAL A 47 1.56 -7.48 -17.74
C VAL A 47 0.75 -8.76 -17.59
N THR A 48 0.38 -9.15 -16.37
CA THR A 48 -0.33 -10.41 -16.11
C THR A 48 -1.74 -10.15 -15.63
N ASN A 49 -2.61 -11.16 -15.73
CA ASN A 49 -3.95 -11.09 -15.16
C ASN A 49 -3.96 -11.37 -13.65
N GLY A 50 -2.82 -11.72 -13.05
CA GLY A 50 -2.72 -11.98 -11.62
C GLY A 50 -2.70 -10.69 -10.80
N MET A 51 -3.27 -10.77 -9.61
CA MET A 51 -3.15 -9.78 -8.54
C MET A 51 -3.02 -10.53 -7.22
N GLU A 52 -2.26 -9.97 -6.29
CA GLU A 52 -2.17 -10.49 -4.92
C GLU A 52 -2.63 -9.43 -3.93
N ILE A 53 -3.48 -9.84 -2.99
CA ILE A 53 -4.00 -8.95 -1.95
C ILE A 53 -3.52 -9.46 -0.61
N PHE A 54 -2.75 -8.65 0.09
CA PHE A 54 -2.37 -8.87 1.48
C PHE A 54 -3.32 -8.09 2.39
N ARG A 55 -3.88 -8.75 3.41
CA ARG A 55 -4.71 -8.12 4.44
C ARG A 55 -4.24 -8.57 5.81
N MET A 56 -3.93 -7.63 6.69
CA MET A 56 -3.58 -7.87 8.09
C MET A 56 -4.43 -6.98 8.98
N TYR A 57 -5.03 -7.54 10.04
CA TYR A 57 -5.82 -6.77 11.00
C TYR A 57 -5.83 -7.40 12.38
N ASP A 58 -6.08 -6.58 13.39
CA ASP A 58 -6.39 -7.01 14.75
C ASP A 58 -7.92 -7.11 14.93
N GLU A 59 -8.42 -8.31 15.19
CA GLU A 59 -9.84 -8.54 15.53
C GLU A 59 -10.20 -8.05 16.95
N GLY A 60 -9.20 -7.57 17.68
CA GLY A 60 -9.29 -7.00 19.02
C GLY A 60 -8.64 -7.91 20.05
N LYS A 61 -8.13 -7.30 21.13
CA LYS A 61 -7.37 -7.99 22.19
C LYS A 61 -6.12 -8.70 21.65
N ASP A 62 -5.43 -8.08 20.71
CA ASP A 62 -4.20 -8.59 20.06
C ASP A 62 -4.43 -9.91 19.29
N ASN A 63 -5.65 -10.11 18.77
CA ASN A 63 -6.02 -11.27 17.97
C ASN A 63 -5.81 -10.98 16.49
N TRP A 64 -4.57 -11.08 16.05
CA TRP A 64 -4.17 -10.76 14.69
C TRP A 64 -4.53 -11.85 13.68
N LYS A 65 -5.11 -11.43 12.56
CA LYS A 65 -5.39 -12.28 11.39
C LYS A 65 -4.70 -11.71 10.16
N VAL A 66 -4.15 -12.62 9.36
CA VAL A 66 -3.53 -12.29 8.07
C VAL A 66 -4.10 -13.18 7.00
N TYR A 67 -4.51 -12.56 5.90
CA TYR A 67 -5.00 -13.23 4.70
C TYR A 67 -4.19 -12.77 3.49
N ILE A 68 -3.85 -13.72 2.62
CA ILE A 68 -3.25 -13.48 1.31
C ILE A 68 -4.19 -14.09 0.27
N PHE A 69 -4.73 -13.26 -0.60
CA PHE A 69 -5.60 -13.66 -1.68
C PHE A 69 -4.84 -13.59 -3.00
N SER A 70 -4.93 -14.64 -3.80
CA SER A 70 -4.59 -14.57 -5.22
C SER A 70 -5.87 -14.32 -6.01
N PHE A 71 -5.85 -13.32 -6.88
CA PHE A 71 -7.00 -12.87 -7.66
C PHE A 71 -6.64 -12.87 -9.14
N ASP A 72 -7.54 -13.39 -9.97
CA ASP A 72 -7.43 -13.34 -11.42
C ASP A 72 -8.35 -12.25 -11.97
N LYS A 73 -7.75 -11.21 -12.55
CA LYS A 73 -8.43 -10.05 -13.15
C LYS A 73 -9.29 -10.43 -14.35
N ALA A 74 -8.94 -11.47 -15.10
CA ALA A 74 -9.68 -11.89 -16.29
C ALA A 74 -10.98 -12.62 -15.91
N SER A 75 -10.90 -13.53 -14.95
CA SER A 75 -12.08 -14.25 -14.44
C SER A 75 -12.82 -13.49 -13.33
N LYS A 76 -12.24 -12.40 -12.82
CA LYS A 76 -12.74 -11.61 -11.68
C LYS A 76 -13.00 -12.47 -10.44
N ALA A 77 -12.13 -13.43 -10.18
CA ALA A 77 -12.33 -14.44 -9.15
C ALA A 77 -11.09 -14.64 -8.27
N VAL A 78 -11.32 -14.98 -7.01
CA VAL A 78 -10.28 -15.42 -6.08
C VAL A 78 -9.89 -16.85 -6.45
N THR A 79 -8.61 -17.07 -6.73
CA THR A 79 -8.07 -18.37 -7.14
C THR A 79 -7.42 -19.12 -5.98
N LYS A 80 -6.95 -18.41 -4.95
CA LYS A 80 -6.32 -18.99 -3.76
C LYS A 80 -6.46 -18.06 -2.56
N ILE A 81 -6.62 -18.65 -1.37
CA ILE A 81 -6.64 -17.95 -0.09
C ILE A 81 -5.69 -18.66 0.87
N ASN A 82 -4.72 -17.92 1.40
CA ASN A 82 -3.86 -18.38 2.49
C ASN A 82 -4.18 -17.55 3.74
N ALA A 83 -4.54 -18.23 4.84
CA ALA A 83 -4.72 -17.60 6.13
C ALA A 83 -3.52 -17.94 7.03
N ILE A 84 -3.00 -16.95 7.76
CA ILE A 84 -1.94 -17.13 8.75
C ILE A 84 -2.54 -16.81 10.12
N GLN A 85 -2.44 -17.79 11.03
CA GLN A 85 -2.82 -17.64 12.43
C GLN A 85 -1.57 -17.43 13.29
N PHE A 86 -1.69 -16.55 14.29
CA PHE A 86 -0.65 -16.32 15.28
C PHE A 86 -0.95 -17.10 16.57
N PRO A 87 0.08 -17.57 17.31
CA PRO A 87 1.50 -17.50 16.96
C PRO A 87 1.85 -18.46 15.81
N LYS A 88 2.60 -17.97 14.81
CA LYS A 88 3.10 -18.79 13.69
C LYS A 88 3.96 -19.91 14.30
N GLU A 89 3.59 -21.18 14.12
CA GLU A 89 4.35 -22.32 14.64
C GLU A 89 5.81 -22.21 14.19
N SER A 90 6.69 -21.84 15.11
CA SER A 90 8.09 -21.65 14.80
C SER A 90 8.77 -23.02 14.78
N ILE A 91 8.67 -23.73 13.66
CA ILE A 91 9.55 -24.86 13.40
C ILE A 91 10.96 -24.26 13.26
N ARG A 92 11.72 -24.23 14.37
CA ARG A 92 13.15 -23.82 14.53
C ARG A 92 13.50 -22.36 14.94
N LYS A 93 12.57 -21.43 15.14
CA LYS A 93 12.91 -20.10 15.71
C LYS A 93 12.66 -20.08 17.22
N LEU A 94 13.67 -19.68 18.01
CA LEU A 94 13.61 -19.60 19.48
C LEU A 94 12.56 -18.61 20.01
N ASN A 95 12.05 -17.70 19.16
CA ASN A 95 11.00 -16.75 19.52
C ASN A 95 9.84 -16.84 18.50
N PRO A 96 8.59 -17.01 18.95
CA PRO A 96 7.42 -16.95 18.07
C PRO A 96 7.31 -15.57 17.43
N VAL A 97 6.86 -15.52 16.18
CA VAL A 97 6.63 -14.26 15.46
C VAL A 97 5.53 -13.47 16.20
N ASN A 98 5.88 -12.26 16.67
CA ASN A 98 4.95 -11.39 17.38
C ASN A 98 4.24 -10.45 16.38
N PRO A 99 2.93 -10.61 16.14
CA PRO A 99 2.22 -9.79 15.17
C PRO A 99 2.15 -8.30 15.55
N ASN A 100 2.14 -7.98 16.85
CA ASN A 100 2.22 -6.59 17.31
C ASN A 100 3.54 -5.94 16.90
N LEU A 101 4.65 -6.69 16.95
CA LEU A 101 5.94 -6.18 16.50
C LEU A 101 5.96 -5.95 14.98
N ILE A 102 5.35 -6.84 14.19
CA ILE A 102 5.20 -6.64 12.75
C ILE A 102 4.39 -5.37 12.48
N TRP A 103 3.26 -5.18 13.17
CA TRP A 103 2.44 -3.99 13.03
C TRP A 103 3.20 -2.70 13.38
N LEU A 104 3.93 -2.68 14.49
CA LEU A 104 4.75 -1.53 14.87
C LEU A 104 5.82 -1.22 13.82
N ASN A 105 6.46 -2.25 13.24
CA ASN A 105 7.42 -2.04 12.15
C ASN A 105 6.76 -1.46 10.90
N ILE A 106 5.52 -1.87 10.58
CA ILE A 106 4.74 -1.25 9.49
C ILE A 106 4.46 0.23 9.77
N LEU A 107 4.11 0.58 11.02
CA LEU A 107 3.88 1.97 11.41
C LEU A 107 5.15 2.83 11.35
N LEU A 108 6.34 2.24 11.60
CA LEU A 108 7.62 2.95 11.44
C LEU A 108 7.91 3.35 9.98
N CYS A 109 7.21 2.78 9.01
CA CYS A 109 7.28 3.21 7.60
C CYS A 109 6.37 4.41 7.29
N ASP A 110 5.80 5.08 8.30
CA ASP A 110 4.93 6.26 8.17
C ASP A 110 3.69 6.04 7.28
N VAL A 111 3.19 4.80 7.21
CA VAL A 111 2.07 4.43 6.32
C VAL A 111 0.79 5.25 6.52
N GLU A 112 0.61 5.82 7.72
CA GLU A 112 -0.49 6.73 8.06
C GLU A 112 -0.42 8.08 7.34
N PHE A 113 0.75 8.43 6.77
CA PHE A 113 1.02 9.74 6.16
C PHE A 113 1.62 9.65 4.76
N LEU A 114 2.00 8.45 4.32
CA LEU A 114 2.61 8.27 3.00
C LEU A 114 1.70 8.80 1.88
N PRO A 115 2.23 9.63 0.97
CA PRO A 115 1.46 10.17 -0.14
C PRO A 115 1.36 9.15 -1.28
N ASN A 116 0.50 9.45 -2.27
CA ASN A 116 0.59 8.80 -3.57
C ASN A 116 1.93 9.16 -4.25
N LEU A 117 2.54 8.22 -4.97
CA LEU A 117 3.78 8.46 -5.72
C LEU A 117 3.67 9.66 -6.68
N LYS A 118 2.50 9.84 -7.30
CA LYS A 118 2.19 11.00 -8.16
C LYS A 118 2.32 12.35 -7.42
N ASN A 119 2.07 12.40 -6.12
CA ASN A 119 2.15 13.63 -5.34
C ASN A 119 3.60 14.01 -5.00
N ILE A 120 4.53 13.07 -5.09
CA ILE A 120 5.97 13.30 -4.87
C ILE A 120 6.75 13.35 -6.19
N ASP A 121 6.06 13.39 -7.32
CA ASP A 121 6.66 13.37 -8.66
C ASP A 121 7.73 14.45 -8.86
N TYR A 122 7.54 15.60 -8.20
CA TYR A 122 8.48 16.71 -8.20
C TYR A 122 9.85 16.38 -7.57
N LYS A 123 9.92 15.35 -6.71
CA LYS A 123 11.16 14.82 -6.12
C LYS A 123 11.87 13.84 -7.06
N LEU A 124 11.17 13.28 -8.05
CA LEU A 124 11.67 12.25 -8.97
C LEU A 124 12.31 12.87 -10.22
N LYS A 125 13.15 13.88 -10.03
CA LYS A 125 13.85 14.56 -11.13
C LYS A 125 15.27 14.91 -10.74
N VAL A 126 16.20 14.68 -11.66
CA VAL A 126 17.56 15.19 -11.55
C VAL A 126 17.64 16.49 -12.34
N ALA A 127 17.80 17.60 -11.63
CA ALA A 127 17.98 18.92 -12.23
C ALA A 127 19.46 19.31 -12.22
N LYS A 128 19.93 19.89 -13.32
CA LYS A 128 21.28 20.48 -13.43
C LYS A 128 21.21 21.82 -14.14
N ILE A 129 22.10 22.74 -13.76
CA ILE A 129 22.32 23.97 -14.52
C ILE A 129 23.10 23.59 -15.79
N ILE A 130 22.65 24.10 -16.92
CA ILE A 130 23.32 23.96 -18.21
C ILE A 130 23.61 25.35 -18.77
N ALA A 131 24.64 25.45 -19.60
CA ALA A 131 24.95 26.64 -20.39
C ALA A 131 25.00 26.21 -21.86
N GLU A 132 24.07 26.70 -22.66
CA GLU A 132 23.95 26.41 -24.10
C GLU A 132 23.78 27.75 -24.84
N ASP A 133 24.55 27.95 -25.91
CA ASP A 133 24.54 29.18 -26.73
C ASP A 133 24.71 30.50 -25.95
N GLY A 134 25.46 30.46 -24.84
CA GLY A 134 25.71 31.64 -24.00
C GLY A 134 24.61 31.97 -23.00
N GLU A 135 23.52 31.19 -22.96
CA GLU A 135 22.43 31.33 -22.00
C GLU A 135 22.48 30.22 -20.93
N PHE A 136 22.12 30.57 -19.69
CA PHE A 136 22.00 29.61 -18.61
C PHE A 136 20.57 29.07 -18.53
N GLY A 137 20.43 27.74 -18.47
CA GLY A 137 19.16 27.05 -18.36
C GLY A 137 19.16 25.97 -17.28
N ILE A 138 18.00 25.37 -17.04
CA ILE A 138 17.84 24.20 -16.17
C ILE A 138 17.44 23.01 -17.05
N SER A 139 18.27 21.98 -17.07
CA SER A 139 17.92 20.68 -17.65
C SER A 139 17.36 19.78 -16.57
N GLN A 140 16.18 19.20 -16.79
CA GLN A 140 15.54 18.24 -15.89
C GLN A 140 15.41 16.90 -16.59
N ASN A 141 15.95 15.86 -15.98
CA ASN A 141 15.81 14.48 -16.48
C ASN A 141 15.03 13.65 -15.47
N LYS A 142 14.11 12.85 -15.99
CA LYS A 142 13.29 11.92 -15.20
C LYS A 142 13.29 10.55 -15.85
N LYS A 143 13.47 9.53 -15.01
CA LYS A 143 13.30 8.13 -15.42
C LYS A 143 11.83 7.74 -15.27
N HIS A 144 11.34 6.95 -16.23
CA HIS A 144 10.00 6.38 -16.22
C HIS A 144 10.09 4.88 -16.43
N VAL A 145 9.30 4.13 -15.66
CA VAL A 145 9.07 2.71 -15.87
C VAL A 145 7.76 2.55 -16.63
N LEU A 146 7.76 1.75 -17.69
CA LEU A 146 6.57 1.49 -18.52
C LEU A 146 5.80 0.26 -18.03
N ASP A 147 6.51 -0.78 -17.61
CA ASP A 147 5.95 -2.05 -17.15
C ASP A 147 6.53 -2.44 -15.79
N GLY A 148 5.69 -2.96 -14.90
CA GLY A 148 6.17 -3.56 -13.66
C GLY A 148 5.06 -3.83 -12.66
N GLU A 149 5.28 -3.42 -11.42
CA GLU A 149 4.37 -3.68 -10.31
C GLU A 149 3.79 -2.38 -9.77
N SER A 150 2.49 -2.39 -9.50
CA SER A 150 1.78 -1.31 -8.84
C SER A 150 1.15 -1.77 -7.55
N TYR A 151 1.10 -0.87 -6.57
CA TYR A 151 0.61 -1.13 -5.23
C TYR A 151 -0.44 -0.10 -4.86
N ARG A 152 -1.59 -0.57 -4.36
CA ARG A 152 -2.58 0.27 -3.68
C ARG A 152 -2.65 -0.16 -2.21
N VAL A 153 -2.39 0.77 -1.31
CA VAL A 153 -2.35 0.52 0.12
C VAL A 153 -3.48 1.27 0.80
N PHE A 154 -4.18 0.59 1.70
CA PHE A 154 -5.17 1.15 2.58
C PHE A 154 -4.80 0.78 4.00
N VAL A 155 -4.68 1.75 4.89
CA VAL A 155 -4.28 1.52 6.27
C VAL A 155 -5.16 2.32 7.22
N LYS A 156 -5.47 1.70 8.36
CA LYS A 156 -6.16 2.32 9.49
C LYS A 156 -5.46 1.93 10.78
N ASN A 157 -5.22 2.94 11.61
CA ASN A 157 -4.62 2.80 12.92
C ASN A 157 -5.35 3.74 13.91
N GLY A 158 -6.27 3.17 14.68
CA GLY A 158 -7.19 3.91 15.53
C GLY A 158 -8.07 4.85 14.72
N ASN A 159 -7.84 6.17 14.88
CA ASN A 159 -8.58 7.23 14.19
C ASN A 159 -7.87 7.71 12.91
N ASN A 160 -6.62 7.33 12.71
CA ASN A 160 -5.87 7.66 11.51
C ASN A 160 -6.19 6.65 10.43
N GLU A 161 -6.42 7.14 9.22
CA GLU A 161 -6.67 6.31 8.06
C GLU A 161 -6.08 6.98 6.83
N ASN A 162 -5.32 6.21 6.06
CA ASN A 162 -4.65 6.68 4.86
C ASN A 162 -4.83 5.70 3.70
N ASN A 163 -4.81 6.23 2.49
CA ASN A 163 -4.71 5.44 1.28
C ASN A 163 -3.71 6.09 0.33
N PHE A 164 -2.88 5.24 -0.28
CA PHE A 164 -1.85 5.71 -1.20
C PHE A 164 -1.49 4.63 -2.21
N SER A 165 -1.00 5.05 -3.36
CA SER A 165 -0.54 4.16 -4.42
C SER A 165 0.86 4.53 -4.89
N PHE A 166 1.64 3.52 -5.22
CA PHE A 166 2.99 3.68 -5.76
C PHE A 166 3.33 2.53 -6.70
N ASP A 167 4.20 2.83 -7.66
CA ASP A 167 4.60 1.90 -8.71
C ASP A 167 6.11 1.75 -8.68
N ASN A 168 6.60 0.53 -8.83
CA ASN A 168 8.03 0.22 -9.02
C ASN A 168 8.98 0.95 -8.05
N PRO A 169 8.72 0.92 -6.72
CA PRO A 169 9.45 1.76 -5.77
C PRO A 169 10.94 1.43 -5.72
N ALA A 170 11.33 0.16 -5.92
CA ALA A 170 12.74 -0.26 -5.94
C ALA A 170 13.51 0.34 -7.13
N PHE A 171 12.86 0.43 -8.31
CA PHE A 171 13.46 1.08 -9.47
C PHE A 171 13.71 2.56 -9.19
N TYR A 172 12.70 3.27 -8.68
CA TYR A 172 12.85 4.70 -8.40
C TYR A 172 13.89 4.96 -7.31
N LEU A 173 13.94 4.13 -6.25
CA LEU A 173 14.89 4.28 -5.16
C LEU A 173 16.35 4.19 -5.65
N LYS A 174 16.64 3.35 -6.65
CA LYS A 174 17.97 3.26 -7.26
C LYS A 174 18.47 4.58 -7.85
N TYR A 175 17.56 5.41 -8.38
CA TYR A 175 17.91 6.69 -9.00
C TYR A 175 17.72 7.90 -8.08
N TYR A 176 16.83 7.77 -7.09
CA TYR A 176 16.49 8.83 -6.15
C TYR A 176 16.61 8.32 -4.69
N PRO A 177 17.81 7.91 -4.26
CA PRO A 177 18.00 7.19 -3.00
C PRO A 177 17.75 8.02 -1.73
N THR A 178 17.65 9.35 -1.85
CA THR A 178 17.39 10.27 -0.73
C THR A 178 15.93 10.71 -0.64
N VAL A 179 15.04 10.11 -1.44
CA VAL A 179 13.60 10.41 -1.35
C VAL A 179 12.99 9.51 -0.29
N ASP A 180 12.68 10.10 0.85
CA ASP A 180 12.19 9.39 2.05
C ASP A 180 10.98 8.50 1.75
N GLU A 181 10.01 8.97 0.95
CA GLU A 181 8.83 8.17 0.61
C GLU A 181 9.19 6.89 -0.16
N LEU A 182 10.21 6.93 -1.03
CA LEU A 182 10.68 5.74 -1.74
C LEU A 182 11.35 4.76 -0.78
N ILE A 183 12.07 5.26 0.23
CA ILE A 183 12.64 4.43 1.29
C ILE A 183 11.51 3.71 2.03
N SER A 184 10.52 4.48 2.53
CA SER A 184 9.38 3.94 3.26
C SER A 184 8.54 2.94 2.47
N TYR A 185 8.28 3.18 1.17
CA TYR A 185 7.58 2.21 0.32
C TYR A 185 8.36 0.88 0.24
N ASN A 186 9.67 0.94 0.03
CA ASN A 186 10.50 -0.26 -0.07
C ASN A 186 10.62 -0.99 1.27
N GLU A 187 10.73 -0.27 2.39
CA GLU A 187 10.76 -0.85 3.73
C GLU A 187 9.44 -1.56 4.07
N LEU A 188 8.30 -0.93 3.76
CA LEU A 188 6.99 -1.56 3.91
C LEU A 188 6.94 -2.89 3.15
N LEU A 189 7.31 -2.89 1.87
CA LEU A 189 7.35 -4.11 1.07
C LEU A 189 8.31 -5.14 1.68
N SER A 190 9.50 -4.72 2.11
CA SER A 190 10.50 -5.61 2.72
C SER A 190 9.98 -6.28 3.99
N ILE A 191 9.22 -5.58 4.83
CA ILE A 191 8.60 -6.16 6.03
C ILE A 191 7.60 -7.24 5.61
N ILE A 192 6.71 -6.94 4.67
CA ILE A 192 5.70 -7.90 4.21
C ILE A 192 6.35 -9.13 3.58
N LYS A 193 7.33 -8.93 2.69
CA LYS A 193 8.07 -10.02 2.05
C LYS A 193 8.72 -10.94 3.09
N LYS A 194 9.48 -10.37 4.02
CA LYS A 194 10.25 -11.11 5.03
C LYS A 194 9.39 -11.85 6.04
N GLU A 195 8.37 -11.20 6.60
CA GLU A 195 7.60 -11.78 7.71
C GLU A 195 6.58 -12.83 7.23
N PHE A 196 6.09 -12.68 6.00
CA PHE A 196 5.06 -13.54 5.42
C PHE A 196 5.55 -14.45 4.29
N ASN A 197 6.82 -14.36 3.89
CA ASN A 197 7.42 -15.10 2.77
C ASN A 197 6.63 -14.90 1.46
N LEU A 198 6.29 -13.64 1.19
CA LEU A 198 5.51 -13.20 0.04
C LEU A 198 6.40 -12.46 -0.96
N TRP A 199 5.98 -12.48 -2.23
CA TRP A 199 6.57 -11.65 -3.29
C TRP A 199 8.10 -11.75 -3.37
N GLU A 200 8.65 -12.93 -3.09
CA GLU A 200 10.04 -13.25 -3.34
C GLU A 200 10.23 -13.28 -4.86
N ASP A 201 11.28 -12.59 -5.33
CA ASP A 201 11.72 -12.57 -6.72
C ASP A 201 12.58 -13.81 -7.03
#